data_AF-A0A355REC1-F1
#
_entry.id   AF-A0A355REC1-F1
#
_cell.length_a   1.000
_cell.length_b   1.000
_cell.length_c   1.000
_cell.angle_alpha   90.00
_cell.angle_beta   90.00
_cell.angle_gamma   90.00
#
_symmetry.space_group_name_H-M   'P 1'
#
loop_
_entity.id
_entity.type
_entity.pdbx_description
1 polymer ?
#
loop_
_entity_poly.entity_id
_entity_poly.type
_entity_poly.pdbx_seq_one_letter_code
_entity_poly.pdbx_strand_id
1 'polypeptide(L)'
;MTVTSDIVALNQWLPVAYPGQVTPAKPHETLLLGQPIRLTAASDGTVTAVALDVSGAPGRELPIIEQFAVIFTTLGDSPRPMPIIEAFDEPDRRIVNCGSVGVHASPFRIVENFLDMAHFCFVHTDILGAKNETEVLSYKTEHRQDVDEIWAT
;
A
#
# COMPACT_ATOMS: atom_id res chain seq x y z
N MET A 1 14.51 8.50 -10.63
CA MET A 1 13.06 8.63 -10.88
C MET A 1 12.66 10.06 -10.60
N THR A 2 11.69 10.61 -11.32
CA THR A 2 11.19 11.97 -11.09
C THR A 2 10.15 11.96 -9.97
N VAL A 3 10.17 12.97 -9.09
CA VAL A 3 9.12 13.16 -8.08
C VAL A 3 7.79 13.43 -8.80
N THR A 4 6.72 12.76 -8.38
CA THR A 4 5.40 12.97 -8.99
C THR A 4 4.83 14.36 -8.66
N SER A 5 4.05 14.91 -9.59
CA SER A 5 3.22 16.10 -9.37
C SER A 5 1.72 15.78 -9.39
N ASP A 6 1.35 14.50 -9.52
CA ASP A 6 -0.05 14.06 -9.56
C ASP A 6 -0.69 14.20 -8.18
N ILE A 7 -1.60 15.18 -8.05
CA ILE A 7 -2.28 15.49 -6.81
C ILE A 7 -3.16 14.34 -6.30
N VAL A 8 -3.68 13.48 -7.19
CA VAL A 8 -4.48 12.32 -6.80
C VAL A 8 -3.59 11.33 -6.05
N ALA A 9 -2.42 11.02 -6.60
CA ALA A 9 -1.45 10.12 -5.96
C ALA A 9 -0.86 10.73 -4.68
N LEU A 10 -0.52 12.02 -4.71
CA LEU A 10 0.06 12.71 -3.55
C LEU A 10 -0.88 12.70 -2.35
N ASN A 11 -2.19 12.88 -2.56
CA ASN A 11 -3.20 12.88 -1.50
C ASN A 11 -3.69 11.47 -1.11
N GLN A 12 -2.93 10.41 -1.38
CA GLN A 12 -3.20 9.08 -0.82
C GLN A 12 -2.35 8.80 0.41
N TRP A 13 -2.89 7.97 1.32
CA TRP A 13 -2.11 7.26 2.32
C TRP A 13 -1.47 6.03 1.67
N LEU A 14 -0.14 6.00 1.62
CA LEU A 14 0.60 4.93 0.97
C LEU A 14 1.46 4.17 1.98
N PRO A 15 1.50 2.82 1.90
CA PRO A 15 2.25 2.00 2.83
C PRO A 15 3.75 2.20 2.59
N VAL A 16 4.51 2.42 3.67
CA VAL A 16 5.96 2.71 3.59
C VAL A 16 6.81 1.82 4.47
N ALA A 17 6.24 1.21 5.51
CA ALA A 17 6.92 0.24 6.37
C ALA A 17 5.90 -0.62 7.14
N TYR A 18 6.40 -1.67 7.80
CA TYR A 18 5.67 -2.39 8.84
C TYR A 18 6.16 -1.98 10.24
N PRO A 19 5.31 -2.10 11.27
CA PRO A 19 5.74 -1.98 12.66
C PRO A 19 6.93 -2.91 12.95
N GLY A 20 7.94 -2.38 13.65
CA GLY A 20 9.18 -3.10 13.95
C GLY A 20 10.24 -3.12 12.84
N GLN A 21 9.93 -2.70 11.61
CA GLN A 21 10.97 -2.50 10.58
C GLN A 21 11.79 -1.23 10.83
N VAL A 22 11.17 -0.23 11.45
CA VAL A 22 11.81 1.02 11.87
C VAL A 22 12.16 0.87 13.35
N THR A 23 13.43 1.02 13.69
CA THR A 23 13.89 0.97 15.09
C THR A 23 14.80 2.15 15.41
N PRO A 24 15.00 2.51 16.68
CA PRO A 24 15.90 3.61 17.05
C PRO A 24 17.33 3.44 16.52
N ALA A 25 17.79 2.19 16.41
CA ALA A 25 19.11 1.86 15.88
C ALA A 25 19.17 1.78 14.35
N LYS A 26 18.01 1.70 13.68
CA LYS A 26 17.92 1.48 12.23
C LYS A 26 16.78 2.32 11.63
N PRO A 27 17.10 3.56 11.19
CA PRO A 27 16.22 4.33 10.33
C PRO A 27 15.87 3.54 9.06
N HIS A 28 14.68 3.77 8.53
CA HIS A 28 14.21 3.16 7.29
C HIS A 28 14.12 4.22 6.20
N GLU A 29 14.96 4.10 5.18
CA GLU A 29 14.91 4.98 4.00
C GLU A 29 14.30 4.23 2.82
N THR A 30 13.39 4.91 2.12
CA THR A 30 12.70 4.36 0.95
C THR A 30 12.32 5.48 -0.03
N LEU A 31 11.78 5.09 -1.18
CA LEU A 31 11.25 6.01 -2.19
C LEU A 31 9.72 5.91 -2.21
N LEU A 32 9.06 7.05 -2.09
CA LEU A 32 7.61 7.16 -2.25
C LEU A 32 7.30 8.10 -3.41
N LEU A 33 6.68 7.58 -4.48
CA LEU A 33 6.31 8.37 -5.68
C LEU A 33 7.49 9.21 -6.25
N GLY A 34 8.70 8.66 -6.19
CA GLY A 34 9.94 9.32 -6.62
C GLY A 34 10.60 10.23 -5.59
N GLN A 35 9.95 10.53 -4.47
CA GLN A 35 10.48 11.30 -3.35
C GLN A 35 11.22 10.37 -2.37
N PRO A 36 12.53 10.58 -2.10
CA PRO A 36 13.20 9.91 -0.99
C PRO A 36 12.62 10.35 0.34
N ILE A 37 12.34 9.38 1.21
CA ILE A 37 11.83 9.62 2.57
C ILE A 37 12.65 8.82 3.57
N ARG A 38 12.69 9.31 4.82
CA ARG A 38 13.30 8.61 5.95
C ARG A 38 12.29 8.49 7.08
N LEU A 39 12.12 7.28 7.60
CA LEU A 39 11.40 6.99 8.83
C LEU A 39 12.39 6.73 9.95
N THR A 40 12.09 7.22 11.14
CA THR A 40 12.85 7.00 12.37
C THR A 40 11.91 6.62 13.50
N ALA A 41 12.37 5.78 14.43
CA ALA A 41 11.61 5.43 15.63
C ALA A 41 12.31 6.00 16.87
N ALA A 42 11.54 6.61 17.76
CA ALA A 42 12.00 6.97 19.10
C ALA A 42 12.09 5.75 20.01
N SER A 43 12.73 5.89 21.16
CA SER A 43 12.91 4.79 22.13
C SER A 43 11.60 4.23 22.69
N ASP A 44 10.53 5.02 22.65
CA ASP A 44 9.18 4.61 23.06
C ASP A 44 8.39 3.90 21.94
N GLY A 45 8.99 3.74 20.75
CA GLY A 45 8.36 3.12 19.59
C GLY A 45 7.66 4.10 18.63
N THR A 46 7.55 5.38 18.99
CA THR A 46 6.91 6.39 18.12
C THR A 46 7.66 6.55 16.82
N VAL A 47 6.98 6.38 15.68
CA VAL A 47 7.57 6.54 14.34
C VAL A 47 7.28 7.93 13.77
N THR A 48 8.32 8.57 13.22
CA THR A 48 8.24 9.84 12.50
C THR A 48 8.79 9.69 11.09
N ALA A 49 8.34 10.52 10.16
CA ALA A 49 8.83 10.51 8.77
C ALA A 49 9.16 11.92 8.26
N VAL A 50 10.15 12.00 7.38
CA VAL A 50 10.56 13.22 6.69
C VAL A 50 10.81 12.95 5.21
N ALA A 51 10.49 13.92 4.36
CA ALA A 51 11.00 13.96 2.98
C ALA A 51 12.47 14.39 3.00
N LEU A 52 13.31 13.76 2.19
CA LEU A 52 14.72 14.13 2.04
C LEU A 52 14.92 15.02 0.81
N ASP A 53 15.81 16.00 0.92
CA ASP A 53 16.22 16.80 -0.24
C ASP A 53 17.25 16.07 -1.12
N VAL A 54 17.72 16.74 -2.17
CA VAL A 54 18.72 16.20 -3.12
C VAL A 54 20.08 15.90 -2.47
N SER A 55 20.37 16.49 -1.30
CA SER A 55 21.59 16.23 -0.53
C SER A 55 21.42 15.09 0.49
N GLY A 56 20.20 14.58 0.65
CA GLY A 56 19.83 13.59 1.66
C GLY A 56 19.56 14.20 3.05
N ALA A 57 19.46 15.52 3.14
CA ALA A 57 19.12 16.19 4.39
C ALA A 57 17.60 16.11 4.67
N PRO A 58 17.18 15.96 5.94
CA PRO A 58 15.77 16.04 6.32
C PRO A 58 15.15 17.38 5.94
N GLY A 59 14.04 17.32 5.20
CA GLY A 59 13.21 18.46 4.83
C GLY A 59 11.88 18.45 5.58
N ARG A 60 10.78 18.51 4.83
CA ARG A 60 9.41 18.55 5.36
C ARG A 60 9.08 17.29 6.15
N GLU A 61 8.50 17.46 7.34
CA GLU A 61 7.88 16.37 8.10
C GLU A 61 6.65 15.82 7.39
N LEU A 62 6.49 14.50 7.41
CA LEU A 62 5.37 13.81 6.79
C LEU A 62 4.48 13.21 7.88
N PRO A 63 3.15 13.36 7.78
CA PRO A 63 2.25 12.75 8.74
C PRO A 63 2.31 11.22 8.63
N ILE A 64 2.08 10.54 9.75
CA ILE A 64 2.10 9.07 9.84
C ILE A 64 0.77 8.58 10.39
N ILE A 65 0.29 7.48 9.84
CA ILE A 65 -0.79 6.67 10.41
C ILE A 65 -0.29 5.23 10.51
N GLU A 66 -0.41 4.65 11.71
CA GLU A 66 -0.26 3.21 11.90
C GLU A 66 -1.66 2.59 11.94
N GLN A 67 -1.99 1.82 10.91
CA GLN A 67 -3.30 1.16 10.76
C GLN A 67 -3.11 -0.13 9.96
N PHE A 68 -4.02 -1.10 10.09
CA PHE A 68 -3.94 -2.35 9.34
C PHE A 68 -2.61 -3.12 9.49
N ALA A 69 -1.95 -2.97 10.65
CA ALA A 69 -0.60 -3.48 10.93
C ALA A 69 0.49 -3.00 9.94
N VAL A 70 0.31 -1.81 9.38
CA VAL A 70 1.18 -1.14 8.40
C VAL A 70 1.37 0.34 8.80
N ILE A 71 2.52 0.89 8.46
CA ILE A 71 2.82 2.32 8.61
C ILE A 71 2.59 3.01 7.27
N PHE A 72 1.70 3.99 7.26
CA PHE A 72 1.35 4.80 6.10
C PHE A 72 1.82 6.23 6.27
N THR A 73 2.16 6.88 5.16
CA THR A 73 2.38 8.32 5.09
C THR A 73 1.74 8.90 3.83
N THR A 74 1.70 10.22 3.72
CA THR A 74 1.23 10.93 2.53
C THR A 74 2.20 12.06 2.18
N LEU A 75 2.29 12.38 0.89
CA LEU A 75 3.07 13.52 0.40
C LEU A 75 2.18 14.73 0.10
N GLY A 76 0.86 14.57 0.16
CA GLY A 76 -0.11 15.62 -0.09
C GLY A 76 -0.56 16.34 1.18
N ASP A 77 -1.08 17.55 1.00
CA ASP A 77 -1.55 18.40 2.10
C ASP A 77 -3.04 18.19 2.42
N SER A 78 -3.74 17.36 1.63
CA SER A 78 -5.16 17.07 1.81
C SER A 78 -5.45 15.60 1.51
N PRO A 79 -4.90 14.67 2.31
CA PRO A 79 -5.07 13.24 2.05
C PRO A 79 -6.54 12.84 2.17
N ARG A 80 -6.96 11.88 1.32
CA ARG A 80 -8.26 11.24 1.48
C ARG A 80 -8.33 10.48 2.82
N PRO A 81 -9.55 10.25 3.35
CA PRO A 81 -9.72 9.35 4.49
C PRO A 81 -9.13 7.96 4.21
N MET A 82 -8.64 7.29 5.26
CA MET A 82 -8.27 5.87 5.15
C MET A 82 -9.51 5.03 4.80
N PRO A 83 -9.35 3.96 4.00
CA PRO A 83 -10.45 3.02 3.76
C PRO A 83 -10.84 2.33 5.07
N ILE A 84 -12.08 1.84 5.12
CA ILE A 84 -12.57 1.01 6.23
C ILE A 84 -12.39 -0.45 5.82
N ILE A 85 -11.76 -1.25 6.68
CA ILE A 85 -11.64 -2.70 6.50
C ILE A 85 -12.24 -3.34 7.74
N GLU A 86 -13.55 -3.57 7.75
CA GLU A 86 -14.28 -4.11 8.92
C GLU A 86 -13.67 -5.43 9.41
N ALA A 87 -13.22 -6.28 8.49
CA ALA A 87 -12.57 -7.55 8.78
C ALA A 87 -11.27 -7.41 9.59
N PHE A 88 -10.66 -6.22 9.67
CA PHE A 88 -9.49 -5.98 10.52
C PHE A 88 -9.85 -5.88 12.01
N ASP A 89 -11.08 -5.44 12.32
CA ASP A 89 -11.56 -5.24 13.69
C ASP A 89 -12.31 -6.47 14.25
N GLU A 90 -12.50 -7.51 13.43
CA GLU A 90 -13.12 -8.78 13.84
C GLU A 90 -12.23 -9.53 14.86
N PRO A 91 -12.70 -9.79 16.09
CA PRO A 91 -11.86 -10.30 17.18
C PRO A 91 -11.40 -11.76 17.00
N ASP A 92 -12.04 -12.50 16.09
CA ASP A 92 -11.70 -13.88 15.75
C ASP A 92 -10.72 -13.97 14.55
N ARG A 93 -10.28 -12.83 14.00
CA ARG A 93 -9.24 -12.79 12.97
C ARG A 93 -7.85 -12.73 13.58
N ARG A 94 -6.93 -13.41 12.90
CA ARG A 94 -5.49 -13.26 13.16
C ARG A 94 -4.88 -12.40 12.07
N ILE A 95 -4.31 -11.27 12.48
CA ILE A 95 -3.53 -10.41 11.57
C ILE A 95 -2.13 -11.00 11.39
N VAL A 96 -1.72 -11.22 10.13
CA VAL A 96 -0.40 -11.73 9.78
C VAL A 96 0.20 -10.85 8.69
N ASN A 97 1.31 -10.20 9.02
CA ASN A 97 2.08 -9.44 8.04
C ASN A 97 2.93 -10.38 7.18
N CYS A 98 2.69 -10.40 5.87
CA CYS A 98 3.40 -11.25 4.91
C CYS A 98 4.70 -10.63 4.36
N GLY A 99 5.08 -9.44 4.84
CA GLY A 99 6.27 -8.72 4.40
C GLY A 99 6.10 -8.02 3.04
N SER A 100 7.17 -7.40 2.56
CA SER A 100 7.21 -6.61 1.33
C SER A 100 8.07 -7.27 0.25
N VAL A 101 7.59 -7.26 -0.99
CA VAL A 101 8.34 -7.75 -2.16
C VAL A 101 8.53 -6.61 -3.16
N GLY A 102 9.78 -6.33 -3.51
CA GLY A 102 10.11 -5.37 -4.56
C GLY A 102 9.86 -5.98 -5.95
N VAL A 103 9.06 -5.28 -6.77
CA VAL A 103 8.72 -5.72 -8.14
C VAL A 103 9.08 -4.64 -9.14
N HIS A 104 9.70 -5.04 -10.26
CA HIS A 104 10.12 -4.13 -11.33
C HIS A 104 8.96 -3.90 -12.32
N ALA A 105 7.87 -3.32 -11.83
CA ALA A 105 6.68 -3.03 -12.61
C ALA A 105 6.03 -1.73 -12.16
N SER A 106 5.18 -1.15 -13.02
CA SER A 106 4.33 -0.02 -12.64
C SER A 106 3.36 -0.46 -11.54
N PRO A 107 3.12 0.36 -10.49
CA PRO A 107 2.14 0.03 -9.45
C PRO A 107 0.74 -0.22 -10.02
N PHE A 108 0.35 0.51 -11.09
CA PHE A 108 -0.93 0.29 -11.75
C PHE A 108 -1.02 -1.07 -12.45
N ARG A 109 0.09 -1.59 -12.99
CA ARG A 109 0.13 -2.95 -13.56
C ARG A 109 0.04 -4.03 -12.49
N ILE A 110 0.53 -3.76 -11.28
CA ILE A 110 0.36 -4.66 -10.14
C ILE A 110 -1.10 -4.71 -9.70
N VAL A 111 -1.79 -3.56 -9.65
CA VAL A 111 -3.22 -3.50 -9.35
C VAL A 111 -4.04 -4.21 -10.44
N GLU A 112 -3.76 -3.95 -11.72
CA GLU A 112 -4.42 -4.65 -12.84
C GLU A 112 -4.24 -6.17 -12.75
N ASN A 113 -3.02 -6.65 -12.48
CA ASN A 113 -2.76 -8.08 -12.33
C ASN A 113 -3.53 -8.69 -11.15
N PHE A 114 -3.70 -7.96 -10.04
CA PHE A 114 -4.46 -8.45 -8.90
C PHE A 114 -5.96 -8.57 -9.19
N LEU A 115 -6.50 -7.70 -10.04
CA LEU A 115 -7.91 -7.68 -10.43
C LEU A 115 -8.24 -8.62 -11.59
N ASP A 116 -7.23 -9.11 -12.33
CA ASP A 116 -7.43 -10.04 -13.44
C ASP A 116 -7.66 -11.47 -12.92
N MET A 117 -8.83 -12.04 -13.21
CA MET A 117 -9.12 -13.44 -12.89
C MET A 117 -8.70 -14.40 -14.01
N ALA A 118 -8.54 -13.89 -15.23
CA ALA A 118 -8.30 -14.74 -16.41
C ALA A 118 -6.94 -15.42 -16.37
N HIS A 119 -5.94 -14.87 -15.65
CA HIS A 119 -4.62 -15.49 -15.54
C HIS A 119 -4.55 -16.66 -14.56
N PHE A 120 -5.58 -16.90 -13.74
CA PHE A 120 -5.54 -17.91 -12.67
C PHE A 120 -5.22 -19.31 -13.19
N CYS A 121 -5.88 -19.75 -14.26
CA CYS A 121 -5.70 -21.08 -14.85
C CYS A 121 -4.39 -21.25 -15.65
N PHE A 122 -3.61 -20.18 -15.83
CA PHE A 122 -2.36 -20.20 -16.58
C PHE A 122 -1.11 -20.00 -15.70
N VAL A 123 -1.18 -19.08 -14.72
CA VAL A 123 -0.04 -18.71 -13.86
C VAL A 123 -0.16 -19.34 -12.47
N HIS A 124 -1.38 -19.61 -12.01
CA HIS A 124 -1.67 -20.14 -10.67
C HIS A 124 -2.38 -21.50 -10.72
N THR A 125 -2.03 -22.33 -11.70
CA THR A 125 -2.55 -23.68 -11.85
C THR A 125 -2.31 -24.50 -10.58
N ASP A 126 -3.35 -25.22 -10.14
CA ASP A 126 -3.36 -26.06 -8.94
C ASP A 126 -3.24 -25.28 -7.61
N ILE A 127 -3.34 -23.93 -7.66
CA ILE A 127 -3.38 -23.05 -6.47
C ILE A 127 -4.68 -22.24 -6.46
N LEU A 128 -4.97 -21.52 -7.55
CA LEU A 128 -6.17 -20.67 -7.69
C LEU A 128 -7.03 -21.03 -8.90
N GLY A 129 -6.44 -21.65 -9.93
CA GLY A 129 -7.14 -22.05 -11.16
C GLY A 129 -6.85 -23.48 -11.58
N ALA A 130 -7.64 -24.00 -12.51
CA ALA A 130 -7.47 -25.34 -13.07
C ALA A 130 -7.33 -25.26 -14.60
N LYS A 131 -6.44 -26.07 -15.17
CA LYS A 131 -6.10 -26.02 -16.60
C LYS A 131 -7.31 -26.33 -17.51
N ASN A 132 -8.27 -27.11 -17.03
CA ASN A 132 -9.50 -27.44 -17.75
C ASN A 132 -10.65 -26.45 -17.48
N GLU A 133 -10.51 -25.53 -16.52
CA GLU A 133 -11.51 -24.54 -16.13
C GLU A 133 -10.98 -23.13 -16.43
N THR A 134 -11.00 -22.76 -17.72
CA THR A 134 -10.36 -21.53 -18.21
C THR A 134 -11.32 -20.36 -18.40
N GLU A 135 -12.63 -20.62 -18.36
CA GLU A 135 -13.66 -19.59 -18.54
C GLU A 135 -13.80 -18.75 -17.28
N VAL A 136 -13.73 -17.42 -17.43
CA VAL A 136 -14.17 -16.48 -16.41
C VAL A 136 -15.68 -16.28 -16.58
N LEU A 137 -16.46 -16.76 -15.61
CA LEU A 137 -17.91 -16.60 -15.62
C LEU A 137 -18.30 -15.12 -15.64
N SER A 138 -19.45 -14.82 -16.23
CA SER A 138 -19.99 -13.46 -16.20
C SER A 138 -20.29 -13.03 -14.77
N TYR A 139 -19.77 -11.87 -14.37
CA TYR A 139 -20.08 -11.18 -13.12
C TYR A 139 -20.45 -9.73 -13.42
N LYS A 140 -21.09 -9.07 -12.46
CA LYS A 140 -21.42 -7.64 -12.54
C LYS A 140 -20.39 -6.85 -11.75
N THR A 141 -20.15 -5.62 -12.21
CA THR A 141 -19.39 -4.64 -11.45
C THR A 141 -20.28 -3.45 -11.11
N GLU A 142 -20.11 -2.92 -9.90
CA GLU A 142 -20.83 -1.75 -9.42
C GLU A 142 -19.86 -0.84 -8.67
N HIS A 143 -19.92 0.47 -8.95
CA HIS A 143 -19.26 1.47 -8.12
C HIS A 143 -20.25 2.00 -7.10
N ARG A 144 -20.02 1.65 -5.83
CA ARG A 144 -20.78 2.13 -4.69
C ARG A 144 -20.24 3.49 -4.26
N GLN A 145 -20.80 4.55 -4.83
CA GLN A 145 -20.32 5.92 -4.67
C GLN A 145 -20.42 6.45 -3.23
N ASP A 146 -21.33 5.91 -2.42
CA ASP A 146 -21.52 6.26 -1.01
C ASP A 146 -20.30 5.90 -0.15
N VAL A 147 -19.59 4.84 -0.52
CA VAL A 147 -18.41 4.32 0.17
C VAL A 147 -17.13 4.35 -0.68
N ASP A 148 -17.23 4.80 -1.93
CA ASP A 148 -16.16 4.86 -2.94
C ASP A 148 -15.48 3.50 -3.21
N GLU A 149 -16.28 2.44 -3.34
CA GLU A 149 -15.79 1.07 -3.58
C GLU A 149 -16.30 0.48 -4.89
N ILE A 150 -15.48 -0.34 -5.54
CA ILE A 150 -15.90 -1.13 -6.71
C ILE A 150 -16.14 -2.57 -6.25
N TRP A 151 -17.36 -3.06 -6.43
CA TRP A 151 -17.78 -4.42 -6.09
C TRP A 151 -17.89 -5.27 -7.34
N ALA A 152 -17.51 -6.55 -7.22
CA ALA A 152 -17.72 -7.58 -8.23
C ALA A 152 -18.56 -8.72 -7.64
N THR A 153 -19.70 -9.04 -8.26
CA THR A 153 -20.68 -10.03 -7.79
C THR A 153 -21.20 -10.92 -8.90
#